data_AF-A0A9X0B5Y0-F1
#
_entry.id   AF-A0A9X0B5Y0-F1
#
_cell.length_a   1.000
_cell.length_b   1.000
_cell.length_c   1.000
_cell.angle_alpha   90.00
_cell.angle_beta   90.00
_cell.angle_gamma   90.00
#
_symmetry.space_group_name_H-M   'P 1'
#
loop_
_entity.id
_entity.type
_entity.pdbx_description
1 polymer ?
#
loop_
_entity_poly.entity_id
_entity_poly.type
_entity_poly.pdbx_seq_one_letter_code
_entity_poly.pdbx_strand_id
1 'polypeptide(L)'
;MSALGESMPDTHRGQSESPDWHKEIKFENVPTFELEYNLQKRHEWLLDLQQMFAGAPKKYYSDERKIIGAVCHMCQTYRQRWYRTCTEKREVERRNVTNDWLFFQEWTLSLIKNASSLIMAIAKEKENIHQRKDEDPREFHARLDTLE
;
A
#
# COMPACT_ATOMS: atom_id res chain seq x y z
N MET A 1 9.03 23.58 -76.81
CA MET A 1 8.90 23.81 -75.36
C MET A 1 8.26 22.58 -74.75
N SER A 2 9.06 21.83 -74.01
CA SER A 2 8.74 20.56 -73.37
C SER A 2 7.88 20.75 -72.12
N ALA A 3 6.97 19.82 -71.85
CA ALA A 3 7.01 18.93 -70.67
C ALA A 3 5.65 18.24 -70.49
N LEU A 4 5.63 16.95 -70.81
CA LEU A 4 4.67 15.98 -70.30
C LEU A 4 4.97 15.77 -68.81
N GLY A 5 3.98 16.02 -67.95
CA GLY A 5 4.06 15.67 -66.53
C GLY A 5 3.58 14.24 -66.33
N GLU A 6 4.51 13.31 -66.19
CA GLU A 6 4.26 11.92 -65.80
C GLU A 6 3.74 11.85 -64.35
N SER A 7 2.59 11.21 -64.15
CA SER A 7 2.07 10.87 -62.82
C SER A 7 2.68 9.54 -62.38
N MET A 8 3.66 9.60 -61.47
CA MET A 8 4.20 8.42 -60.78
C MET A 8 3.15 7.85 -59.79
N PRO A 9 2.98 6.53 -59.70
CA PRO A 9 2.13 5.91 -58.69
C PRO A 9 2.89 5.89 -57.35
N ASP A 10 2.37 6.61 -56.36
CA ASP A 10 3.01 6.66 -55.06
C ASP A 10 2.89 5.30 -54.37
N THR A 11 4.06 4.85 -53.94
CA THR A 11 4.36 3.50 -53.51
C THR A 11 3.81 3.27 -52.11
N HIS A 12 3.26 2.07 -51.92
CA HIS A 12 2.89 1.47 -50.64
C HIS A 12 3.72 2.00 -49.45
N ARG A 13 3.16 2.97 -48.72
CA ARG A 13 3.65 3.34 -47.40
C ARG A 13 3.20 2.26 -46.43
N GLY A 14 3.97 1.17 -46.39
CA GLY A 14 3.91 0.21 -45.31
C GLY A 14 3.99 0.95 -43.99
N GLN A 15 2.87 1.02 -43.28
CA GLN A 15 2.88 1.33 -41.86
C GLN A 15 3.73 0.23 -41.24
N SER A 16 4.97 0.58 -40.91
CA SER A 16 5.76 -0.20 -39.98
C SER A 16 5.00 -0.16 -38.66
N GLU A 17 4.14 -1.15 -38.45
CA GLU A 17 3.63 -1.50 -37.14
C GLU A 17 4.86 -1.93 -36.34
N SER A 18 5.47 -0.95 -35.68
CA SER A 18 6.47 -1.21 -34.66
C SER A 18 5.85 -2.20 -33.68
N PRO A 19 6.47 -3.37 -33.47
CA PRO A 19 5.86 -4.41 -32.68
C PRO A 19 5.63 -3.89 -31.26
N ASP A 20 4.39 -4.04 -30.80
CA ASP A 20 3.82 -3.46 -29.59
C ASP A 20 4.33 -4.18 -28.32
N TRP A 21 5.65 -4.15 -28.10
CA TRP A 21 6.32 -4.70 -26.91
C TRP A 21 6.09 -3.83 -25.65
N HIS A 22 5.04 -3.00 -25.65
CA HIS A 22 4.77 -1.97 -24.64
C HIS A 22 3.39 -2.08 -24.00
N LYS A 23 2.68 -3.19 -24.18
CA LYS A 23 1.46 -3.46 -23.41
C LYS A 23 1.83 -3.89 -21.99
N GLU A 24 1.95 -2.92 -21.08
CA GLU A 24 1.90 -3.19 -19.65
C GLU A 24 0.55 -3.83 -19.31
N ILE A 25 0.56 -4.96 -18.61
CA ILE A 25 -0.66 -5.60 -18.14
C ILE A 25 -1.08 -4.85 -16.89
N LYS A 26 -2.09 -3.98 -17.03
CA LYS A 26 -2.66 -3.24 -15.91
C LYS A 26 -3.43 -4.19 -15.02
N PHE A 27 -2.89 -4.49 -13.84
CA PHE A 27 -3.67 -5.06 -12.74
C PHE A 27 -4.41 -3.92 -12.04
N GLU A 28 -5.72 -3.81 -12.29
CA GLU A 28 -6.51 -2.66 -11.85
C GLU A 28 -7.13 -2.83 -10.45
N ASN A 29 -7.04 -4.02 -9.84
CA ASN A 29 -7.81 -4.37 -8.63
C ASN A 29 -6.95 -4.80 -7.44
N VAL A 30 -5.88 -4.08 -7.11
CA VAL A 30 -5.18 -4.30 -5.82
C VAL A 30 -6.02 -3.71 -4.68
N PRO A 31 -6.46 -4.51 -3.70
CA PRO A 31 -7.30 -4.03 -2.62
C PRO A 31 -6.58 -3.02 -1.73
N THR A 32 -7.33 -2.15 -1.05
CA THR A 32 -6.76 -1.21 -0.08
C THR A 32 -6.41 -1.95 1.21
N PHE A 33 -5.19 -1.73 1.72
CA PHE A 33 -4.75 -2.25 3.01
C PHE A 33 -5.43 -1.47 4.15
N GLU A 34 -6.45 -2.10 4.75
CA GLU A 34 -7.30 -1.51 5.79
C GLU A 34 -6.80 -1.81 7.22
N LEU A 35 -7.30 -1.04 8.19
CA LEU A 35 -6.92 -1.15 9.60
C LEU A 35 -7.19 -2.54 10.20
N GLU A 36 -8.22 -3.22 9.73
CA GLU A 36 -8.68 -4.52 10.23
C GLU A 36 -7.95 -5.72 9.60
N TYR A 37 -6.87 -5.48 8.85
CA TYR A 37 -6.14 -6.56 8.20
C TYR A 37 -5.45 -7.46 9.23
N ASN A 38 -5.71 -8.75 9.12
CA ASN A 38 -4.96 -9.79 9.81
C ASN A 38 -3.73 -10.23 8.98
N LEU A 39 -2.91 -11.11 9.55
CA LEU A 39 -1.69 -11.60 8.89
C LEU A 39 -1.95 -12.23 7.51
N GLN A 40 -3.06 -12.96 7.38
CA GLN A 40 -3.45 -13.60 6.12
C GLN A 40 -3.81 -12.56 5.06
N LYS A 41 -4.72 -11.62 5.37
CA LYS A 41 -5.11 -10.55 4.44
C LYS A 41 -3.92 -9.69 4.02
N ARG A 42 -2.96 -9.47 4.92
CA ARG A 42 -1.69 -8.79 4.58
C ARG A 42 -0.87 -9.60 3.59
N HIS A 43 -0.75 -10.91 3.79
CA HIS A 43 0.00 -11.77 2.88
C HIS A 43 -0.63 -11.78 1.49
N GLU A 44 -1.95 -11.93 1.41
CA GLU A 44 -2.71 -11.84 0.15
C GLU A 44 -2.49 -10.49 -0.54
N TRP A 45 -2.59 -9.39 0.19
CA TRP A 45 -2.31 -8.05 -0.35
C TRP A 45 -0.88 -7.87 -0.88
N LEU A 46 0.12 -8.47 -0.22
CA LEU A 46 1.50 -8.46 -0.72
C LEU A 46 1.67 -9.27 -2.02
N LEU A 47 0.94 -10.38 -2.17
CA LEU A 47 0.93 -11.16 -3.40
C LEU A 47 0.27 -10.37 -4.54
N ASP A 48 -0.84 -9.69 -4.28
CA ASP A 48 -1.51 -8.83 -5.26
C ASP A 48 -0.59 -7.70 -5.74
N LEU A 49 0.13 -7.06 -4.81
CA LEU A 49 1.14 -6.07 -5.15
C LEU A 49 2.27 -6.65 -6.00
N GLN A 50 2.74 -7.85 -5.67
CA GLN A 50 3.79 -8.51 -6.45
C GLN A 50 3.33 -8.78 -7.89
N GLN A 51 2.08 -9.20 -8.09
CA GLN A 51 1.49 -9.37 -9.41
C GLN A 51 1.38 -8.03 -10.16
N MET A 52 0.93 -6.97 -9.48
CA MET A 52 0.89 -5.62 -10.05
C MET A 52 2.28 -5.13 -10.49
N PHE A 53 3.31 -5.35 -9.67
CA PHE A 53 4.68 -4.98 -10.00
C PHE A 53 5.21 -5.77 -11.20
N ALA A 54 4.90 -7.06 -11.27
CA ALA A 54 5.25 -7.92 -12.40
C ALA A 54 4.52 -7.52 -13.69
N GLY A 55 3.29 -6.99 -13.59
CA GLY A 55 2.51 -6.49 -14.73
C GLY A 55 3.06 -5.19 -15.35
N ALA A 56 3.80 -4.40 -14.56
CA ALA A 56 4.44 -3.15 -15.02
C ALA A 56 5.89 -2.99 -14.53
N PRO A 57 6.84 -3.84 -14.97
CA PRO A 57 8.21 -3.85 -14.44
C PRO A 57 8.96 -2.52 -14.64
N LYS A 58 8.70 -1.81 -15.74
CA LYS A 58 9.30 -0.49 -16.00
C LYS A 58 8.80 0.58 -15.06
N LYS A 59 7.57 0.48 -14.56
CA LYS A 59 7.01 1.41 -13.58
C LYS A 59 7.57 1.14 -12.18
N TYR A 60 7.77 -0.13 -11.83
CA TYR A 60 8.15 -0.58 -10.49
C TYR A 60 9.58 -1.18 -10.43
N TYR A 61 10.50 -0.63 -11.23
CA TYR A 61 11.88 -1.16 -11.37
C TYR A 61 12.73 -1.02 -10.11
N SER A 62 12.40 -0.08 -9.21
CA SER A 62 13.10 0.13 -7.95
C SER A 62 12.17 -0.09 -6.76
N ASP A 63 12.77 -0.45 -5.63
CA ASP A 63 12.02 -0.64 -4.39
C ASP A 63 11.33 0.64 -3.92
N GLU A 64 11.94 1.80 -4.12
CA GLU A 64 11.29 3.10 -3.90
C GLU A 64 9.97 3.22 -4.66
N ARG A 65 9.97 2.86 -5.96
CA ARG A 65 8.75 2.92 -6.78
C ARG A 65 7.73 1.87 -6.37
N LYS A 66 8.16 0.67 -5.96
CA LYS A 66 7.28 -0.34 -5.37
C LYS A 66 6.63 0.17 -4.09
N ILE A 67 7.39 0.80 -3.20
CA ILE A 67 6.91 1.40 -1.95
C ILE A 67 5.89 2.50 -2.26
N ILE A 68 6.20 3.43 -3.16
CA ILE A 68 5.27 4.49 -3.56
C ILE A 68 3.97 3.87 -4.10
N GLY A 69 4.08 2.86 -4.96
CA GLY A 69 2.93 2.12 -5.48
C GLY A 69 2.11 1.47 -4.37
N ALA A 70 2.76 0.72 -3.47
CA ALA A 70 2.10 0.05 -2.36
C ALA A 70 1.41 1.03 -1.40
N VAL A 71 2.04 2.17 -1.11
CA VAL A 71 1.46 3.23 -0.28
C VAL A 71 0.18 3.80 -0.91
N CYS A 72 0.07 3.87 -2.24
CA CYS A 72 -1.18 4.26 -2.90
C CYS A 72 -2.36 3.30 -2.63
N HIS A 73 -2.07 2.03 -2.33
CA HIS A 73 -3.05 1.00 -1.97
C HIS A 73 -3.18 0.82 -0.45
N MET A 74 -2.91 1.86 0.34
CA MET A 74 -3.16 1.87 1.78
C MET A 74 -4.26 2.83 2.18
N CYS A 75 -4.98 2.50 3.24
CA CYS A 75 -5.93 3.44 3.84
C CYS A 75 -5.21 4.73 4.29
N GLN A 76 -5.95 5.82 4.40
CA GLN A 76 -5.38 7.14 4.73
C GLN A 76 -4.54 7.12 6.01
N THR A 77 -5.01 6.41 7.05
CA THR A 77 -4.32 6.31 8.34
C THR A 77 -2.94 5.66 8.19
N TYR A 78 -2.82 4.56 7.45
CA TYR A 78 -1.54 3.90 7.22
C TYR A 78 -0.60 4.73 6.35
N ARG A 79 -1.11 5.43 5.32
CA ARG A 79 -0.31 6.38 4.53
C ARG A 79 0.31 7.47 5.41
N GLN A 80 -0.49 8.08 6.29
CA GLN A 80 0.00 9.10 7.23
C GLN A 80 1.05 8.54 8.19
N ARG A 81 0.84 7.34 8.73
CA ARG A 81 1.82 6.66 9.60
C ARG A 81 3.12 6.34 8.86
N TRP A 82 3.06 5.95 7.59
CA TRP A 82 4.25 5.74 6.76
C TRP A 82 5.05 7.03 6.60
N TYR A 83 4.39 8.12 6.17
CA TYR A 83 5.07 9.40 5.99
C TYR A 83 5.69 9.91 7.29
N ARG A 84 4.97 9.78 8.41
CA ARG A 84 5.51 10.09 9.73
C ARG A 84 6.77 9.28 10.05
N THR A 85 6.71 7.97 9.82
CA THR A 85 7.86 7.05 10.00
C THR A 85 9.08 7.52 9.20
N CYS A 86 8.89 7.96 7.95
CA CYS A 86 9.98 8.49 7.13
C CYS A 86 10.51 9.84 7.66
N THR A 87 9.64 10.73 8.11
CA THR A 87 10.05 12.07 8.59
C THR A 87 10.79 12.05 9.92
N GLU A 88 10.47 11.12 10.82
CA GLU A 88 11.12 10.99 12.13
C GLU A 88 12.57 10.46 12.04
N LYS A 89 12.94 9.87 10.89
CA LYS A 89 14.30 9.37 10.64
C LYS A 89 15.24 10.47 10.15
N ARG A 90 16.52 10.36 10.52
CA ARG A 90 17.60 11.20 10.00
C ARG A 90 17.72 11.00 8.48
N GLU A 91 18.24 11.98 7.75
CA GLU A 91 18.21 11.96 6.28
C GLU A 91 18.82 10.69 5.65
N VAL A 92 19.95 10.23 6.17
CA VAL A 92 20.62 8.99 5.71
C VAL A 92 19.75 7.75 5.97
N GLU A 93 19.16 7.68 7.16
CA GLU A 93 18.26 6.58 7.55
C GLU A 93 16.95 6.62 6.77
N ARG A 94 16.44 7.80 6.46
CA ARG A 94 15.23 8.00 5.67
C ARG A 94 15.40 7.44 4.27
N ARG A 95 16.53 7.72 3.60
CA ARG A 95 16.82 7.16 2.28
C ARG A 95 16.84 5.64 2.34
N ASN A 96 17.44 5.05 3.38
CA ASN A 96 17.44 3.60 3.53
C ASN A 96 16.01 3.06 3.70
N VAL A 97 15.20 3.68 4.57
CA VAL A 97 13.82 3.28 4.83
C VAL A 97 12.91 3.40 3.60
N THR A 98 13.09 4.44 2.77
CA THR A 98 12.26 4.66 1.58
C THR A 98 12.71 3.86 0.35
N ASN A 99 13.89 3.23 0.40
CA ASN A 99 14.45 2.44 -0.69
C ASN A 99 14.57 0.94 -0.36
N ASP A 100 14.09 0.51 0.81
CA ASP A 100 14.17 -0.87 1.25
C ASP A 100 12.77 -1.49 1.31
N TRP A 101 12.47 -2.34 0.32
CA TRP A 101 11.20 -3.04 0.24
C TRP A 101 10.98 -4.00 1.42
N LEU A 102 12.05 -4.64 1.91
CA LEU A 102 11.97 -5.55 3.04
C LEU A 102 11.61 -4.79 4.32
N PHE A 103 12.23 -3.61 4.53
CA PHE A 103 11.86 -2.74 5.64
C PHE A 103 10.37 -2.36 5.58
N PHE A 104 9.87 -1.99 4.41
CA PHE A 104 8.46 -1.67 4.23
C PHE A 104 7.54 -2.86 4.55
N GLN A 105 7.91 -4.07 4.12
CA GLN A 105 7.19 -5.29 4.50
C GLN A 105 7.20 -5.48 6.02
N GLU A 106 8.34 -5.43 6.70
CA GLU A 106 8.40 -5.56 8.16
C GLU A 106 7.61 -4.47 8.88
N TRP A 107 7.62 -3.24 8.37
CA TRP A 107 6.82 -2.15 8.89
C TRP A 107 5.32 -2.46 8.80
N THR A 108 4.81 -2.97 7.67
CA THR A 108 3.39 -3.37 7.57
C THR A 108 3.03 -4.51 8.52
N LEU A 109 3.97 -5.42 8.81
CA LEU A 109 3.77 -6.46 9.81
C LEU A 109 3.65 -5.88 11.22
N SER A 110 4.46 -4.86 11.54
CA SER A 110 4.41 -4.17 12.83
C SER A 110 3.06 -3.49 13.09
N LEU A 111 2.38 -2.99 12.05
CA LEU A 111 1.06 -2.38 12.16
C LEU A 111 0.03 -3.38 12.70
N ILE A 112 0.05 -4.61 12.19
CA ILE A 112 -0.87 -5.67 12.60
C ILE A 112 -0.57 -6.12 14.02
N LYS A 113 0.71 -6.35 14.34
CA LYS A 113 1.13 -6.76 15.69
C LYS A 113 0.72 -5.73 16.73
N ASN A 114 0.93 -4.45 16.46
CA ASN A 114 0.55 -3.37 17.37
C ASN A 114 -0.97 -3.27 17.56
N ALA A 115 -1.75 -3.47 16.50
CA ALA A 115 -3.21 -3.54 16.60
C ALA A 115 -3.65 -4.72 17.48
N SER A 116 -3.09 -5.91 17.28
CA SER A 116 -3.39 -7.09 18.12
C SER A 116 -2.97 -6.87 19.58
N SER A 117 -1.80 -6.29 19.84
CA SER A 117 -1.35 -5.98 21.19
C SER A 117 -2.26 -4.98 21.89
N LEU A 118 -2.75 -3.95 21.18
CA LEU A 118 -3.70 -2.98 21.72
C LEU A 118 -5.04 -3.64 22.07
N ILE A 119 -5.57 -4.49 21.18
CA ILE A 119 -6.82 -5.24 21.42
C ILE A 119 -6.66 -6.14 22.65
N MET A 120 -5.52 -6.83 22.79
CA MET A 120 -5.23 -7.65 23.97
C MET A 120 -5.13 -6.83 25.25
N ALA A 121 -4.53 -5.63 25.20
CA ALA A 121 -4.43 -4.74 26.34
C ALA A 121 -5.82 -4.26 26.79
N ILE A 122 -6.68 -3.83 25.85
CA ILE A 122 -8.06 -3.42 26.12
C ILE A 122 -8.87 -4.59 26.69
N ALA A 123 -8.77 -5.78 26.09
CA ALA A 123 -9.48 -6.97 26.57
C ALA A 123 -9.07 -7.34 28.01
N LYS A 124 -7.76 -7.30 28.30
CA LYS A 124 -7.24 -7.53 29.65
C LYS A 124 -7.73 -6.46 30.63
N GLU A 125 -7.78 -5.20 30.22
CA GLU A 125 -8.28 -4.12 31.07
C GLU A 125 -9.78 -4.30 31.36
N LYS A 126 -10.59 -4.65 30.36
CA LYS A 126 -12.01 -5.01 30.53
C LYS A 126 -12.19 -6.21 31.47
N GLU A 127 -11.35 -7.25 31.38
CA GLU A 127 -11.43 -8.43 32.26
C GLU A 127 -11.07 -8.09 33.73
N ASN A 128 -10.14 -7.16 33.95
CA ASN A 128 -9.75 -6.76 35.31
C ASN A 128 -10.73 -5.77 35.94
N ILE A 129 -11.64 -5.18 35.16
CA ILE A 129 -12.60 -4.21 35.64
C ILE A 129 -13.80 -4.93 36.26
N HIS A 130 -13.78 -4.94 37.59
CA HIS A 130 -14.90 -5.35 38.41
C HIS A 130 -15.55 -4.10 39.01
N GLN A 131 -16.87 -4.16 39.21
CA GLN A 131 -17.58 -3.15 39.98
C GLN A 131 -17.06 -3.22 41.42
N ARG A 132 -16.60 -2.09 41.96
CA ARG A 132 -16.15 -2.05 43.35
C ARG A 132 -17.34 -2.20 44.29
N LYS A 133 -17.10 -2.70 45.50
CA LYS A 133 -18.15 -3.06 46.47
C LYS A 133 -19.09 -1.90 46.82
N ASP A 134 -18.61 -0.66 46.70
CA ASP A 134 -19.32 0.59 47.02
C ASP A 134 -19.47 1.53 45.80
N GLU A 135 -19.18 1.05 44.59
CA GLU A 135 -19.28 1.85 43.34
C GLU A 135 -20.72 1.84 42.82
N ASP A 136 -21.25 3.03 42.53
CA ASP A 136 -22.58 3.17 41.91
C ASP A 136 -22.57 2.49 40.53
N PRO A 137 -23.60 1.67 40.20
CA PRO A 137 -23.67 1.01 38.89
C PRO A 137 -23.54 1.96 37.69
N ARG A 138 -24.01 3.21 37.80
CA ARG A 138 -23.91 4.22 36.74
C ARG A 138 -22.47 4.71 36.57
N GLU A 139 -21.74 4.85 37.67
CA GLU A 139 -20.31 5.19 37.64
C GLU A 139 -19.47 4.05 37.08
N PHE A 140 -19.83 2.81 37.40
CA PHE A 140 -19.22 1.63 36.81
C PHE A 140 -19.46 1.56 35.29
N HIS A 141 -20.69 1.81 34.84
CA HIS A 141 -21.02 1.87 33.40
C HIS A 141 -20.30 3.01 32.68
N ALA A 142 -20.25 4.20 33.27
CA ALA A 142 -19.49 5.32 32.70
C ALA A 142 -17.99 4.99 32.56
N ARG A 143 -17.42 4.23 33.51
CA ARG A 143 -16.03 3.77 33.45
C ARG A 143 -15.81 2.71 32.36
N LEU A 144 -16.78 1.84 32.11
CA LEU A 144 -16.72 0.89 30.98
C LEU A 144 -16.78 1.62 29.64
N ASP A 145 -17.61 2.66 29.51
CA ASP A 145 -17.74 3.45 28.29
C ASP A 145 -16.45 4.20 27.92
N THR A 146 -15.58 4.51 28.90
CA THR A 146 -14.28 5.14 28.61
C THR A 146 -13.24 4.21 27.96
N LEU A 147 -13.55 2.92 27.82
CA LEU A 147 -12.66 1.90 27.24
C LEU A 147 -13.07 1.48 25.82
N GLU A 148 -14.09 2.11 25.26
CA GLU A 148 -14.55 1.96 23.87
C GLU A 148 -14.16 3.17 23.02
#